data_AF-A0AAU5SHH3-F1
#
_entry.id   AF-A0AAU5SHH3-F1
#
_cell.length_a   1.000
_cell.length_b   1.000
_cell.length_c   1.000
_cell.angle_alpha   90.00
_cell.angle_beta   90.00
_cell.angle_gamma   90.00
#
_symmetry.space_group_name_H-M   'P 1'
#
loop_
_entity.id
_entity.type
_entity.pdbx_description
1 polymer ?
#
loop_
_entity_poly.entity_id
_entity_poly.type
_entity_poly.pdbx_seq_one_letter_code
_entity_poly.pdbx_strand_id
1 'polypeptide(L)'
;MSVSWSGQGLPPAAAERLASAGGSGTWTSALSTGEFAAIRSVGFEPVGQVMGSAVFHIGRSGRYWGYHDCQYPGARYSYAFGSRTGAPVALSGGGSPSQALVGVFDEARRTALGRMSAECRALGGDGVVAAALTMAPFIGQANCLEFKVIGTAVRARGSRHVEQPFTSHLDGQGFAKLIGAGWVPVELLVGMSIGVRHDDYRTASQTFSWSNIEVSGWSDLVHAVRSDARQQLRAQSSRRGGDGVIMADSELRVWAESCLRSGSSDQEDHVAEATMIGTSVARFHVRKEPPRTLSVMPLGDRGVRLRKRLATVASSPYADRSEYRRLVQEISELND
;
A
#
# COMPACT_ATOMS: atom_id res chain seq x y z
N MET A 1 30.82 15.89 2.22
CA MET A 1 30.14 17.11 2.74
C MET A 1 28.69 17.00 2.34
N SER A 2 27.75 17.01 3.28
CA SER A 2 26.31 16.95 2.97
C SER A 2 25.88 18.25 2.30
N VAL A 3 25.45 18.18 1.05
CA VAL A 3 24.85 19.33 0.35
C VAL A 3 23.60 19.75 1.12
N SER A 4 23.46 21.05 1.42
CA SER A 4 22.25 21.58 2.05
C SER A 4 21.05 21.39 1.11
N TRP A 5 19.96 20.84 1.64
CA TRP A 5 18.77 20.54 0.84
C TRP A 5 17.57 21.34 1.35
N SER A 6 16.88 22.01 0.43
CA SER A 6 15.73 22.89 0.71
C SER A 6 14.44 22.14 1.06
N GLY A 7 14.47 20.80 1.06
CA GLY A 7 13.28 19.97 1.22
C GLY A 7 12.43 19.84 -0.05
N GLN A 8 12.80 20.53 -1.13
CA GLN A 8 12.12 20.49 -2.43
C GLN A 8 12.90 19.63 -3.43
N GLY A 9 12.18 18.85 -4.24
CA GLY A 9 12.77 17.95 -5.23
C GLY A 9 13.37 16.67 -4.64
N LEU A 10 14.38 16.11 -5.30
CA LEU A 10 15.05 14.90 -4.84
C LEU A 10 16.06 15.23 -3.73
N PRO A 11 16.12 14.44 -2.64
CA PRO A 11 17.22 14.50 -1.69
C PRO A 11 18.57 14.31 -2.41
N PRO A 12 19.66 15.01 -2.02
CA PRO A 12 20.96 14.90 -2.68
C PRO A 12 21.49 13.46 -2.79
N ALA A 13 21.35 12.68 -1.71
CA ALA A 13 21.75 11.26 -1.70
C ALA A 13 20.93 10.41 -2.70
N ALA A 14 19.67 10.77 -2.95
CA ALA A 14 18.86 10.12 -3.97
C ALA A 14 19.35 10.49 -5.37
N ALA A 15 19.65 11.77 -5.62
CA ALA A 15 20.19 12.23 -6.89
C ALA A 15 21.54 11.56 -7.24
N GLU A 16 22.44 11.44 -6.27
CA GLU A 16 23.73 10.74 -6.44
C GLU A 16 23.56 9.25 -6.78
N ARG A 17 22.62 8.58 -6.10
CA ARG A 17 22.29 7.18 -6.38
C ARG A 17 21.66 6.98 -7.77
N LEU A 18 20.82 7.92 -8.21
CA LEU A 18 20.27 7.90 -9.57
C LEU A 18 21.36 8.13 -10.63
N ALA A 19 22.28 9.06 -10.40
CA ALA A 19 23.38 9.35 -11.31
C ALA A 19 24.33 8.14 -11.47
N SER A 20 24.63 7.45 -10.37
CA SER A 20 25.47 6.23 -10.39
C SER A 20 24.77 5.03 -11.05
N ALA A 21 23.46 4.87 -10.87
CA ALA A 21 22.68 3.84 -11.56
C ALA A 21 22.63 4.10 -13.08
N GLY A 22 22.41 5.35 -13.50
CA GLY A 22 22.38 5.73 -14.92
C GLY A 22 23.71 5.51 -15.66
N GLY A 23 24.85 5.63 -14.97
CA GLY A 23 26.18 5.43 -15.55
C GLY A 23 26.63 3.96 -15.66
N SER A 24 26.13 3.06 -14.80
CA SER A 24 26.55 1.65 -14.76
C SER A 24 25.61 0.69 -15.50
N GLY A 25 24.36 1.10 -15.74
CA GLY A 25 23.30 0.24 -16.28
C GLY A 25 22.80 -0.84 -15.30
N THR A 26 23.31 -0.87 -14.07
CA THR A 26 22.92 -1.81 -13.02
C THR A 26 21.97 -1.15 -12.02
N TRP A 27 21.01 -1.91 -11.50
CA TRP A 27 20.02 -1.42 -10.55
C TRP A 27 19.65 -2.52 -9.53
N THR A 28 19.21 -2.11 -8.34
CA THR A 28 18.81 -3.01 -7.24
C THR A 28 17.30 -3.08 -7.10
N SER A 29 16.77 -4.18 -6.56
CA SER A 29 15.34 -4.39 -6.34
C SER A 29 15.06 -4.75 -4.90
N ALA A 30 13.89 -4.38 -4.38
CA ALA A 30 13.36 -4.95 -3.14
C ALA A 30 12.59 -6.27 -3.37
N LEU A 31 12.41 -6.69 -4.63
CA LEU A 31 11.60 -7.85 -5.00
C LEU A 31 12.38 -9.17 -4.92
N SER A 32 11.67 -10.24 -4.57
CA SER A 32 12.16 -11.61 -4.78
C SER A 32 12.21 -12.00 -6.26
N THR A 33 12.85 -13.11 -6.59
CA THR A 33 12.94 -13.63 -7.99
C THR A 33 11.56 -13.94 -8.56
N GLY A 34 10.67 -14.52 -7.77
CA GLY A 34 9.30 -14.83 -8.17
C GLY A 34 8.46 -13.58 -8.42
N GLU A 35 8.60 -12.56 -7.57
CA GLU A 35 7.94 -11.27 -7.75
C GLU A 35 8.45 -10.52 -8.98
N PHE A 36 9.77 -10.53 -9.21
CA PHE A 36 10.39 -9.96 -10.39
C PHE A 36 9.80 -10.57 -11.68
N ALA A 37 9.70 -11.90 -11.74
CA ALA A 37 9.09 -12.58 -12.89
C ALA A 37 7.59 -12.26 -13.03
N ALA A 38 6.85 -12.19 -11.92
CA ALA A 38 5.41 -11.94 -11.93
C ALA A 38 5.06 -10.56 -12.51
N ILE A 39 5.78 -9.51 -12.13
CA ILE A 39 5.58 -8.15 -12.66
C ILE A 39 5.78 -8.11 -14.18
N ARG A 40 6.80 -8.80 -14.67
CA ARG A 40 7.10 -8.89 -16.11
C ARG A 40 6.04 -9.63 -16.90
N SER A 41 5.33 -10.57 -16.27
CA SER A 41 4.23 -11.31 -16.90
C SER A 41 3.02 -10.43 -17.21
N VAL A 42 2.83 -9.33 -16.46
CA VAL A 42 1.71 -8.40 -16.63
C VAL A 42 2.10 -7.10 -17.36
N GLY A 43 3.24 -7.09 -18.04
CA GLY A 43 3.64 -5.98 -18.92
C GLY A 43 4.33 -4.82 -18.21
N PHE A 44 4.90 -5.04 -17.02
CA PHE A 44 5.71 -4.06 -16.31
C PHE A 44 7.17 -4.51 -16.21
N GLU A 45 8.10 -3.58 -16.08
CA GLU A 45 9.52 -3.82 -15.89
C GLU A 45 9.98 -3.12 -14.61
N PRO A 46 10.63 -3.83 -13.68
CA PRO A 46 11.30 -3.19 -12.56
C PRO A 46 12.47 -2.33 -13.04
N VAL A 47 12.61 -1.13 -12.47
CA VAL A 47 13.60 -0.12 -12.93
C VAL A 47 14.58 0.32 -11.84
N GLY A 48 14.30 -0.01 -10.58
CA GLY A 48 15.18 0.37 -9.46
C GLY A 48 14.46 0.35 -8.12
N GLN A 49 15.22 0.17 -7.05
CA GLN A 49 14.76 0.38 -5.69
C GLN A 49 14.64 1.89 -5.44
N VAL A 50 13.54 2.29 -4.81
CA VAL A 50 13.27 3.66 -4.43
C VAL A 50 13.06 3.78 -2.93
N MET A 51 13.44 4.93 -2.39
CA MET A 51 13.26 5.24 -0.98
C MET A 51 12.71 6.64 -0.78
N GLY A 52 11.90 6.82 0.25
CA GLY A 52 11.57 8.13 0.79
C GLY A 52 11.67 8.08 2.31
N SER A 53 12.25 9.11 2.92
CA SER A 53 12.11 9.29 4.36
C SER A 53 11.81 10.72 4.73
N ALA A 54 11.19 10.90 5.88
CA ALA A 54 11.02 12.19 6.52
C ALA A 54 11.07 12.02 8.04
N VAL A 55 11.76 12.94 8.71
CA VAL A 55 11.87 12.96 10.18
C VAL A 55 11.12 14.19 10.68
N PHE A 56 10.18 13.98 11.60
CA PHE A 56 9.36 15.03 12.17
C PHE A 56 9.56 15.10 13.68
N HIS A 57 9.74 16.32 14.19
CA HIS A 57 9.72 16.61 15.61
C HIS A 57 8.27 16.81 16.08
N ILE A 58 7.90 16.17 17.18
CA ILE A 58 6.55 16.23 17.74
C ILE A 58 6.57 17.08 19.01
N GLY A 59 5.91 18.24 18.95
CA GLY A 59 6.03 19.33 19.93
C GLY A 59 5.34 19.17 21.29
N ARG A 60 4.88 17.96 21.67
CA ARG A 60 4.22 17.72 22.96
C ARG A 60 4.68 16.37 23.52
N SER A 61 5.29 16.38 24.70
CA SER A 61 5.90 15.21 25.34
C SER A 61 5.07 14.70 26.52
N GLY A 62 4.96 13.38 26.60
CA GLY A 62 4.34 12.53 27.63
C GLY A 62 4.75 11.08 27.32
N ARG A 63 4.33 10.07 28.10
CA ARG A 63 4.71 8.67 27.84
C ARG A 63 4.29 8.19 26.42
N TYR A 64 3.21 8.79 25.88
CA TYR A 64 2.73 8.68 24.50
C TYR A 64 2.22 10.03 23.96
N TRP A 65 3.13 10.97 23.65
CA TRP A 65 2.87 12.21 22.89
C TRP A 65 2.01 13.30 23.56
N GLY A 66 1.52 13.11 24.80
CA GLY A 66 0.86 14.17 25.57
C GLY A 66 -0.42 14.76 24.94
N TYR A 67 -0.98 14.09 23.94
CA TYR A 67 -2.21 14.46 23.21
C TYR A 67 -3.43 13.62 23.66
N HIS A 68 -3.49 13.24 24.95
CA HIS A 68 -4.64 12.56 25.54
C HIS A 68 -5.49 13.60 26.27
N ASP A 69 -6.66 13.95 25.74
CA ASP A 69 -7.63 14.79 26.43
C ASP A 69 -9.01 14.22 26.15
N CYS A 70 -9.63 13.68 27.19
CA CYS A 70 -10.98 13.12 27.12
C CYS A 70 -12.06 14.18 26.87
N GLN A 71 -11.73 15.48 26.92
CA GLN A 71 -12.65 16.61 26.78
C GLN A 71 -13.83 16.57 27.76
N TYR A 72 -13.71 15.80 28.84
CA TYR A 72 -14.72 15.52 29.86
C TYR A 72 -15.47 16.77 30.37
N PRO A 73 -14.83 17.92 30.68
CA PRO A 73 -15.54 19.11 31.16
C PRO A 73 -16.48 19.76 30.13
N GLY A 74 -16.23 19.57 28.84
CA GLY A 74 -17.06 20.12 27.74
C GLY A 74 -18.13 19.16 27.22
N ALA A 75 -18.12 17.90 27.67
CA ALA A 75 -18.91 16.80 27.11
C ALA A 75 -20.33 16.65 27.71
N ARG A 76 -20.77 17.54 28.61
CA ARG A 76 -22.05 17.43 29.36
C ARG A 76 -22.22 16.07 30.08
N TYR A 77 -21.13 15.47 30.50
CA TYR A 77 -21.09 14.21 31.22
C TYR A 77 -21.02 14.45 32.74
N SER A 78 -21.60 13.53 33.53
CA SER A 78 -21.57 13.56 35.00
C SER A 78 -21.15 12.20 35.53
N TYR A 79 -20.09 12.18 36.35
CA TYR A 79 -19.67 11.00 37.10
C TYR A 79 -20.63 10.84 38.31
N ALA A 80 -21.80 10.25 38.07
CA ALA A 80 -22.84 10.09 39.08
C ALA A 80 -23.49 8.69 39.02
N PHE A 81 -23.85 8.18 40.19
CA PHE A 81 -24.63 6.94 40.33
C PHE A 81 -25.94 7.05 39.54
N GLY A 82 -26.21 6.06 38.67
CA GLY A 82 -27.42 6.03 37.84
C GLY A 82 -27.42 6.98 36.64
N SER A 83 -26.29 7.62 36.31
CA SER A 83 -26.16 8.40 35.08
C SER A 83 -26.50 7.54 33.85
N ARG A 84 -27.41 8.03 33.01
CA ARG A 84 -27.79 7.38 31.75
C ARG A 84 -26.90 7.79 30.58
N THR A 85 -26.08 8.82 30.75
CA THR A 85 -25.10 9.29 29.75
C THR A 85 -23.73 8.71 30.07
N GLY A 86 -23.25 7.80 29.22
CA GLY A 86 -21.89 7.30 29.30
C GLY A 86 -20.87 8.33 28.83
N ALA A 87 -19.61 8.18 29.25
CA ALA A 87 -18.54 9.04 28.77
C ALA A 87 -18.39 8.90 27.24
N PRO A 88 -18.30 10.00 26.46
CA PRO A 88 -18.10 9.89 25.03
C PRO A 88 -16.66 9.46 24.71
N VAL A 89 -16.46 9.00 23.47
CA VAL A 89 -15.12 8.77 22.91
C VAL A 89 -14.71 10.01 22.11
N ALA A 90 -13.70 10.73 22.59
CA ALA A 90 -13.09 11.84 21.89
C ALA A 90 -12.17 11.31 20.79
N LEU A 91 -12.59 11.41 19.53
CA LEU A 91 -11.86 10.85 18.37
C LEU A 91 -11.06 11.92 17.63
N SER A 92 -9.86 11.59 17.16
CA SER A 92 -9.04 12.49 16.33
C SER A 92 -9.75 12.94 15.06
N GLY A 93 -10.47 12.04 14.37
CA GLY A 93 -11.24 12.39 13.17
C GLY A 93 -12.43 13.33 13.44
N GLY A 94 -12.91 13.36 14.69
CA GLY A 94 -14.00 14.23 15.15
C GLY A 94 -13.53 15.59 15.69
N GLY A 95 -12.25 15.92 15.58
CA GLY A 95 -11.72 17.21 16.04
C GLY A 95 -11.25 17.25 17.49
N SER A 96 -11.04 16.09 18.13
CA SER A 96 -10.42 16.05 19.46
C SER A 96 -8.97 16.54 19.41
N PRO A 97 -8.32 16.85 20.56
CA PRO A 97 -6.98 17.45 20.56
C PRO A 97 -5.91 16.56 19.93
N SER A 98 -6.13 15.24 19.86
CA SER A 98 -5.25 14.29 19.15
C SER A 98 -5.27 14.45 17.63
N GLN A 99 -6.22 15.22 17.06
CA GLN A 99 -6.27 15.52 15.62
C GLN A 99 -4.97 16.16 15.12
N ALA A 100 -4.38 17.09 15.89
CA ALA A 100 -3.16 17.77 15.49
C ALA A 100 -2.00 16.77 15.32
N LEU A 101 -1.89 15.81 16.24
CA LEU A 101 -0.89 14.75 16.16
C LEU A 101 -1.13 13.87 14.92
N VAL A 102 -2.34 13.37 14.72
CA VAL A 102 -2.69 12.57 13.53
C VAL A 102 -2.41 13.34 12.23
N GLY A 103 -2.62 14.66 12.23
CA GLY A 103 -2.26 15.54 11.12
C GLY A 103 -0.76 15.55 10.80
N VAL A 104 0.10 15.57 11.83
CA VAL A 104 1.57 15.46 11.67
C VAL A 104 1.96 14.10 11.08
N PHE A 105 1.34 13.00 11.53
CA PHE A 105 1.58 11.68 10.95
C PHE A 105 1.19 11.61 9.46
N ASP A 106 0.04 12.19 9.10
CA ASP A 106 -0.40 12.24 7.71
C ASP A 106 0.55 13.10 6.84
N GLU A 107 0.97 14.27 7.33
CA GLU A 107 1.93 15.12 6.63
C GLU A 107 3.28 14.43 6.44
N ALA A 108 3.78 13.79 7.50
CA ALA A 108 5.06 13.10 7.46
C ALA A 108 5.06 11.93 6.47
N ARG A 109 4.00 11.13 6.48
CA ARG A 109 3.76 10.08 5.50
C ARG A 109 3.71 10.65 4.08
N ARG A 110 2.87 11.68 3.82
CA ARG A 110 2.74 12.29 2.49
C ARG A 110 4.09 12.81 1.99
N THR A 111 4.90 13.38 2.88
CA THR A 111 6.24 13.86 2.57
C THR A 111 7.17 12.70 2.18
N ALA A 112 7.22 11.63 2.97
CA ALA A 112 8.04 10.45 2.67
C ALA A 112 7.62 9.77 1.35
N LEU A 113 6.32 9.54 1.15
CA LEU A 113 5.78 8.97 -0.10
C LEU A 113 6.03 9.89 -1.29
N GLY A 114 5.87 11.22 -1.13
CA GLY A 114 6.14 12.19 -2.18
C GLY A 114 7.61 12.15 -2.65
N ARG A 115 8.56 12.01 -1.72
CA ARG A 115 9.99 11.85 -2.04
C ARG A 115 10.26 10.55 -2.79
N MET A 116 9.68 9.43 -2.33
CA MET A 116 9.78 8.14 -3.02
C MET A 116 9.17 8.18 -4.43
N SER A 117 7.98 8.78 -4.59
CA SER A 117 7.34 8.93 -5.90
C SER A 117 8.13 9.85 -6.83
N ALA A 118 8.77 10.91 -6.32
CA ALA A 118 9.66 11.75 -7.12
C ALA A 118 10.87 10.94 -7.62
N GLU A 119 11.45 10.10 -6.77
CA GLU A 119 12.55 9.21 -7.14
C GLU A 119 12.12 8.17 -8.18
N CYS A 120 10.93 7.58 -8.02
CA CYS A 120 10.32 6.69 -9.01
C CYS A 120 10.19 7.36 -10.39
N ARG A 121 9.69 8.61 -10.44
CA ARG A 121 9.59 9.35 -11.71
C ARG A 121 10.96 9.59 -12.34
N ALA A 122 11.97 9.92 -11.53
CA ALA A 122 13.31 10.16 -12.04
C ALA A 122 13.96 8.91 -12.66
N LEU A 123 13.56 7.71 -12.22
CA LEU A 123 13.92 6.42 -12.84
C LEU A 123 13.07 6.08 -14.09
N GLY A 124 12.11 6.93 -14.45
CA GLY A 124 11.11 6.64 -15.47
C GLY A 124 10.14 5.54 -15.06
N GLY A 125 9.89 5.37 -13.76
CA GLY A 125 8.89 4.44 -13.23
C GLY A 125 7.48 5.05 -13.22
N ASP A 126 6.49 4.20 -13.53
CA ASP A 126 5.06 4.49 -13.52
C ASP A 126 4.38 4.13 -12.19
N GLY A 127 5.11 3.49 -11.28
CA GLY A 127 4.62 3.17 -9.95
C GLY A 127 5.64 2.47 -9.08
N VAL A 128 5.30 2.31 -7.82
CA VAL A 128 6.11 1.62 -6.82
C VAL A 128 5.31 0.45 -6.26
N VAL A 129 5.92 -0.73 -6.26
CA VAL A 129 5.40 -1.96 -5.65
C VAL A 129 6.27 -2.38 -4.47
N ALA A 130 5.77 -3.32 -3.66
CA ALA A 130 6.42 -3.80 -2.45
C ALA A 130 6.86 -2.66 -1.54
N ALA A 131 6.07 -1.58 -1.49
CA ALA A 131 6.36 -0.41 -0.69
C ALA A 131 6.12 -0.72 0.79
N ALA A 132 7.20 -0.88 1.55
CA ALA A 132 7.18 -1.11 2.99
C ALA A 132 7.33 0.23 3.71
N LEU A 133 6.28 0.67 4.42
CA LEU A 133 6.29 1.87 5.25
C LEU A 133 6.60 1.49 6.71
N THR A 134 7.58 2.14 7.30
CA THR A 134 7.94 2.02 8.72
C THR A 134 7.84 3.38 9.39
N MET A 135 7.29 3.39 10.60
CA MET A 135 7.18 4.56 11.47
C MET A 135 7.86 4.22 12.80
N ALA A 136 8.96 4.89 13.12
CA ALA A 136 9.77 4.54 14.30
C ALA A 136 10.38 5.79 14.96
N PRO A 137 10.64 5.76 16.28
CA PRO A 137 11.46 6.76 16.94
C PRO A 137 12.80 6.94 16.25
N PHE A 138 13.21 8.19 16.07
CA PHE A 138 14.52 8.52 15.54
C PHE A 138 15.58 8.23 16.61
N ILE A 139 16.63 7.50 16.22
CA ILE A 139 17.65 7.03 17.16
C ILE A 139 18.28 8.23 17.88
N GLY A 140 18.31 8.17 19.21
CA GLY A 140 18.86 9.23 20.06
C GLY A 140 17.98 10.46 20.25
N GLN A 141 16.76 10.50 19.67
CA GLN A 141 15.83 11.62 19.78
C GLN A 141 14.38 11.14 19.96
N ALA A 142 13.94 10.99 21.21
CA ALA A 142 12.64 10.40 21.55
C ALA A 142 11.42 11.18 20.98
N ASN A 143 11.54 12.49 20.79
CA ASN A 143 10.47 13.34 20.26
C ASN A 143 10.47 13.43 18.73
N CYS A 144 11.34 12.69 18.05
CA CYS A 144 11.42 12.66 16.60
C CYS A 144 10.98 11.30 16.08
N LEU A 145 10.15 11.27 15.04
CA LEU A 145 9.75 10.05 14.35
C LEU A 145 10.31 10.04 12.93
N GLU A 146 10.92 8.93 12.53
CA GLU A 146 11.24 8.64 11.14
C GLU A 146 10.07 7.91 10.48
N PHE A 147 9.60 8.50 9.38
CA PHE A 147 8.72 7.87 8.41
C PHE A 147 9.59 7.46 7.23
N LYS A 148 9.73 6.17 7.00
CA LYS A 148 10.58 5.63 5.94
C LYS A 148 9.78 4.66 5.09
N VAL A 149 9.87 4.82 3.79
CA VAL A 149 9.28 3.91 2.81
C VAL A 149 10.35 3.45 1.84
N ILE A 150 10.39 2.14 1.56
CA ILE A 150 11.27 1.53 0.57
C ILE A 150 10.41 0.63 -0.32
N GLY A 151 10.63 0.67 -1.63
CA GLY A 151 9.95 -0.19 -2.58
C GLY A 151 10.72 -0.34 -3.88
N THR A 152 10.09 -0.95 -4.88
CA THR A 152 10.67 -1.08 -6.22
C THR A 152 9.84 -0.30 -7.23
N ALA A 153 10.48 0.63 -7.92
CA ALA A 153 9.89 1.34 -9.04
C ALA A 153 9.71 0.38 -10.22
N VAL A 154 8.55 0.45 -10.86
CA VAL A 154 8.18 -0.33 -12.03
C VAL A 154 7.69 0.59 -13.13
N ARG A 155 7.98 0.22 -14.38
CA ARG A 155 7.58 0.96 -15.58
C ARG A 155 6.70 0.06 -16.45
N ALA A 156 5.59 0.58 -16.94
CA ALA A 156 4.78 -0.14 -17.93
C ALA A 156 5.56 -0.24 -19.25
N ARG A 157 5.49 -1.38 -19.95
CA ARG A 157 6.12 -1.54 -21.27
C ARG A 157 5.45 -0.74 -22.40
N GLY A 158 4.28 -0.15 -22.13
CA GLY A 158 3.55 0.66 -23.10
C GLY A 158 4.17 2.05 -23.31
N SER A 159 3.63 2.79 -24.28
CA SER A 159 4.05 4.17 -24.58
C SER A 159 3.37 5.23 -23.70
N ARG A 160 2.42 4.83 -22.85
CA ARG A 160 1.71 5.73 -21.95
C ARG A 160 2.34 5.65 -20.57
N HIS A 161 2.92 6.76 -20.14
CA HIS A 161 3.43 6.95 -18.80
C HIS A 161 2.46 7.79 -17.97
N VAL A 162 2.43 7.53 -16.67
CA VAL A 162 1.59 8.29 -15.73
C VAL A 162 2.36 9.48 -15.16
N GLU A 163 1.71 10.64 -15.10
CA GLU A 163 2.32 11.81 -14.45
C GLU A 163 2.48 11.61 -12.93
N GLN A 164 1.61 10.80 -12.33
CA GLN A 164 1.68 10.45 -10.92
C GLN A 164 1.84 8.94 -10.76
N PRO A 165 3.04 8.48 -10.36
CA PRO A 165 3.25 7.07 -10.11
C PRO A 165 2.32 6.56 -9.02
N PHE A 166 1.75 5.39 -9.24
CA PHE A 166 1.02 4.71 -8.17
C PHE A 166 1.98 4.27 -7.07
N THR A 167 1.47 4.07 -5.86
CA THR A 167 2.23 3.46 -4.76
C THR A 167 1.46 2.30 -4.17
N SER A 168 2.13 1.18 -3.92
CA SER A 168 1.48 -0.05 -3.46
C SER A 168 2.35 -0.85 -2.50
N HIS A 169 1.74 -1.33 -1.42
CA HIS A 169 2.37 -2.31 -0.52
C HIS A 169 2.43 -3.71 -1.13
N LEU A 170 1.64 -3.99 -2.17
CA LEU A 170 1.55 -5.32 -2.76
C LEU A 170 2.89 -5.72 -3.33
N ASP A 171 3.30 -6.95 -3.04
CA ASP A 171 4.46 -7.56 -3.67
C ASP A 171 4.22 -7.77 -5.18
N GLY A 172 5.27 -8.17 -5.91
CA GLY A 172 5.17 -8.34 -7.36
C GLY A 172 4.13 -9.37 -7.80
N GLN A 173 3.90 -10.42 -7.00
CA GLN A 173 2.90 -11.44 -7.29
C GLN A 173 1.47 -10.95 -7.06
N GLY A 174 1.23 -10.27 -5.94
CA GLY A 174 -0.03 -9.63 -5.60
C GLY A 174 -0.38 -8.54 -6.61
N PHE A 175 0.59 -7.72 -7.01
CA PHE A 175 0.43 -6.76 -8.09
C PHE A 175 0.02 -7.43 -9.41
N ALA A 176 0.72 -8.50 -9.82
CA ALA A 176 0.39 -9.21 -11.05
C ALA A 176 -1.04 -9.81 -11.02
N LYS A 177 -1.44 -10.40 -9.90
CA LYS A 177 -2.80 -10.93 -9.70
C LYS A 177 -3.85 -9.82 -9.75
N LEU A 178 -3.55 -8.66 -9.14
CA LEU A 178 -4.45 -7.51 -9.13
C LEU A 178 -4.69 -6.98 -10.56
N ILE A 179 -3.61 -6.79 -11.33
CA ILE A 179 -3.69 -6.35 -12.73
C ILE A 179 -4.45 -7.38 -13.58
N GLY A 180 -4.18 -8.67 -13.40
CA GLY A 180 -4.88 -9.75 -14.10
C GLY A 180 -6.38 -9.80 -13.79
N ALA A 181 -6.79 -9.38 -12.59
CA ALA A 181 -8.19 -9.28 -12.19
C ALA A 181 -8.90 -8.00 -12.68
N GLY A 182 -8.22 -7.12 -13.42
CA GLY A 182 -8.77 -5.85 -13.92
C GLY A 182 -8.76 -4.71 -12.90
N TRP A 183 -7.84 -4.77 -11.94
CA TRP A 183 -7.65 -3.74 -10.93
C TRP A 183 -6.23 -3.19 -10.97
N VAL A 184 -6.07 -1.89 -10.73
CA VAL A 184 -4.77 -1.21 -10.70
C VAL A 184 -4.60 -0.50 -9.34
N PRO A 185 -3.41 -0.55 -8.72
CA PRO A 185 -3.15 0.25 -7.53
C PRO A 185 -3.14 1.75 -7.87
N VAL A 186 -3.55 2.57 -6.90
CA VAL A 186 -3.59 4.03 -7.02
C VAL A 186 -2.61 4.66 -6.03
N GLU A 187 -2.78 4.39 -4.73
CA GLU A 187 -1.95 5.02 -3.70
C GLU A 187 -1.86 4.15 -2.44
N LEU A 188 -0.69 4.16 -1.80
CA LEU A 188 -0.46 3.62 -0.47
C LEU A 188 -0.99 4.62 0.58
N LEU A 189 -1.98 4.17 1.32
CA LEU A 189 -2.71 4.93 2.31
C LEU A 189 -2.34 4.49 3.72
N VAL A 190 -2.45 5.44 4.66
CA VAL A 190 -2.44 5.14 6.09
C VAL A 190 -3.63 5.85 6.71
N GLY A 191 -4.52 5.09 7.35
CA GLY A 191 -5.56 5.63 8.21
C GLY A 191 -5.12 5.49 9.65
N MET A 192 -5.07 6.60 10.35
CA MET A 192 -4.73 6.63 11.77
C MET A 192 -5.85 7.33 12.52
N SER A 193 -6.19 6.80 13.68
CA SER A 193 -7.06 7.46 14.64
C SER A 193 -6.55 7.26 16.05
N ILE A 194 -6.68 8.30 16.86
CA ILE A 194 -6.45 8.24 18.30
C ILE A 194 -7.75 8.65 18.98
N GLY A 195 -8.27 7.77 19.84
CA GLY A 195 -9.44 8.05 20.66
C GLY A 195 -9.09 8.05 22.13
N VAL A 196 -9.78 8.89 22.89
CA VAL A 196 -9.69 8.94 24.35
C VAL A 196 -11.09 8.79 24.93
N ARG A 197 -11.25 7.94 25.93
CA ARG A 197 -12.48 7.80 26.69
C ARG A 197 -12.16 7.89 28.17
N HIS A 198 -12.94 8.68 28.89
CA HIS A 198 -12.90 8.73 30.34
C HIS A 198 -13.64 7.52 30.95
N ASP A 199 -13.13 6.96 32.04
CA ASP A 199 -13.87 5.93 32.77
C ASP A 199 -15.09 6.52 33.48
N ASP A 200 -16.26 5.95 33.21
CA ASP A 200 -17.50 6.36 33.83
C ASP A 200 -17.94 5.43 34.97
N TYR A 201 -18.97 5.83 35.70
CA TYR A 201 -19.50 5.03 36.81
C TYR A 201 -19.85 3.59 36.37
N ARG A 202 -20.36 3.42 35.13
CA ARG A 202 -20.71 2.10 34.60
C ARG A 202 -19.45 1.30 34.29
N THR A 203 -18.45 1.89 33.65
CA THR A 203 -17.15 1.26 33.45
C THR A 203 -16.56 0.80 34.79
N ALA A 204 -16.52 1.67 35.79
CA ALA A 204 -16.04 1.31 37.13
C ALA A 204 -16.86 0.17 37.74
N SER A 205 -18.19 0.22 37.66
CA SER A 205 -19.04 -0.86 38.17
C SER A 205 -18.78 -2.19 37.44
N GLN A 206 -18.54 -2.15 36.13
CA GLN A 206 -18.25 -3.33 35.31
C GLN A 206 -16.89 -3.93 35.63
N THR A 207 -15.87 -3.11 35.88
CA THR A 207 -14.51 -3.58 36.19
C THR A 207 -14.37 -4.20 37.58
N PHE A 208 -15.26 -3.85 38.53
CA PHE A 208 -15.35 -4.50 39.85
C PHE A 208 -16.28 -5.72 39.89
N SER A 209 -16.82 -6.17 38.75
CA SER A 209 -17.72 -7.32 38.68
C SER A 209 -17.01 -8.64 39.02
N TRP A 210 -17.64 -9.48 39.84
CA TRP A 210 -17.20 -10.86 40.11
C TRP A 210 -17.64 -11.85 39.02
N SER A 211 -18.44 -11.39 38.07
CA SER A 211 -18.90 -12.18 36.91
C SER A 211 -18.12 -11.78 35.66
N ASN A 212 -17.88 -12.75 34.78
CA ASN A 212 -17.31 -12.50 33.46
C ASN A 212 -18.31 -11.72 32.60
N ILE A 213 -18.06 -10.43 32.41
CA ILE A 213 -18.92 -9.52 31.64
C ILE A 213 -18.10 -8.64 30.70
N GLU A 214 -18.75 -8.08 29.70
CA GLU A 214 -18.15 -7.09 28.82
C GLU A 214 -18.05 -5.72 29.52
N VAL A 215 -16.88 -5.09 29.42
CA VAL A 215 -16.69 -3.67 29.79
C VAL A 215 -17.02 -2.80 28.57
N SER A 216 -18.32 -2.52 28.42
CA SER A 216 -18.87 -1.88 27.21
C SER A 216 -18.18 -0.56 26.85
N GLY A 217 -17.77 0.24 27.84
CA GLY A 217 -17.09 1.52 27.58
C GLY A 217 -15.74 1.36 26.86
N TRP A 218 -14.98 0.32 27.20
CA TRP A 218 -13.70 0.03 26.56
C TRP A 218 -13.90 -0.64 25.19
N SER A 219 -14.91 -1.50 25.06
CA SER A 219 -15.33 -2.02 23.75
C SER A 219 -15.70 -0.89 22.80
N ASP A 220 -16.51 0.08 23.25
CA ASP A 220 -16.91 1.26 22.48
C ASP A 220 -15.69 2.06 22.00
N LEU A 221 -14.71 2.30 22.88
CA LEU A 221 -13.46 2.98 22.52
C LEU A 221 -12.74 2.26 21.37
N VAL A 222 -12.53 0.95 21.50
CA VAL A 222 -11.85 0.14 20.48
C VAL A 222 -12.61 0.16 19.16
N HIS A 223 -13.93 0.00 19.19
CA HIS A 223 -14.76 0.03 17.98
C HIS A 223 -14.75 1.41 17.31
N ALA A 224 -14.87 2.48 18.10
CA ALA A 224 -14.91 3.84 17.62
C ALA A 224 -13.60 4.23 16.92
N VAL A 225 -12.45 3.98 17.55
CA VAL A 225 -11.14 4.31 16.99
C VAL A 225 -10.84 3.51 15.72
N ARG A 226 -11.16 2.21 15.71
CA ARG A 226 -11.01 1.39 14.49
C ARG A 226 -11.95 1.84 13.37
N SER A 227 -13.16 2.28 13.70
CA SER A 227 -14.12 2.81 12.73
C SER A 227 -13.62 4.12 12.13
N ASP A 228 -13.13 5.04 12.96
CA ASP A 228 -12.58 6.33 12.54
C ASP A 228 -11.33 6.16 11.65
N ALA A 229 -10.38 5.29 12.02
CA ALA A 229 -9.22 4.99 11.19
C ALA A 229 -9.60 4.45 9.79
N ARG A 230 -10.63 3.61 9.69
CA ARG A 230 -11.18 3.16 8.40
C ARG A 230 -11.84 4.29 7.62
N GLN A 231 -12.51 5.21 8.29
CA GLN A 231 -13.11 6.40 7.64
C GLN A 231 -12.00 7.29 7.06
N GLN A 232 -10.88 7.47 7.75
CA GLN A 232 -9.71 8.19 7.24
C GLN A 232 -9.17 7.53 5.95
N LEU A 233 -9.02 6.19 5.93
CA LEU A 233 -8.63 5.47 4.71
C LEU A 233 -9.60 5.70 3.54
N ARG A 234 -10.91 5.57 3.80
CA ARG A 234 -11.95 5.78 2.78
C ARG A 234 -11.93 7.20 2.23
N ALA A 235 -11.80 8.19 3.11
CA ALA A 235 -11.73 9.60 2.74
C ALA A 235 -10.48 9.92 1.90
N GLN A 236 -9.35 9.25 2.17
CA GLN A 236 -8.16 9.37 1.33
C GLN A 236 -8.33 8.68 -0.03
N SER A 237 -8.84 7.44 -0.04
CA SER A 237 -9.09 6.66 -1.27
C SER A 237 -10.00 7.39 -2.25
N SER A 238 -11.09 7.99 -1.75
CA SER A 238 -12.06 8.69 -2.60
C SER A 238 -11.48 9.94 -3.27
N ARG A 239 -10.48 10.60 -2.68
CA ARG A 239 -9.84 11.81 -3.26
C ARG A 239 -9.06 11.51 -4.55
N ARG A 240 -8.59 10.27 -4.72
CA ARG A 240 -7.82 9.84 -5.91
C ARG A 240 -8.59 8.88 -6.82
N GLY A 241 -9.90 8.76 -6.64
CA GLY A 241 -10.75 7.91 -7.49
C GLY A 241 -10.57 6.41 -7.24
N GLY A 242 -10.17 6.01 -6.04
CA GLY A 242 -10.10 4.60 -5.67
C GLY A 242 -11.46 4.02 -5.34
N ASP A 243 -11.77 2.87 -5.95
CA ASP A 243 -13.00 2.11 -5.79
C ASP A 243 -12.98 1.20 -4.54
N GLY A 244 -11.79 0.85 -4.06
CA GLY A 244 -11.60 -0.02 -2.90
C GLY A 244 -10.22 0.12 -2.27
N VAL A 245 -10.01 -0.53 -1.12
CA VAL A 245 -8.72 -0.57 -0.42
C VAL A 245 -8.38 -2.01 -0.08
N ILE A 246 -7.19 -2.46 -0.47
CA ILE A 246 -6.62 -3.74 -0.03
C ILE A 246 -5.74 -3.45 1.19
N MET A 247 -6.03 -4.14 2.29
CA MET A 247 -5.32 -3.94 3.55
C MET A 247 -3.99 -4.68 3.57
N ALA A 248 -2.94 -3.99 4.03
CA ALA A 248 -1.62 -4.55 4.29
C ALA A 248 -1.52 -5.00 5.75
N ASP A 249 -1.86 -4.08 6.65
CA ASP A 249 -1.69 -4.24 8.09
C ASP A 249 -2.69 -3.39 8.88
N SER A 250 -2.98 -3.81 10.11
CA SER A 250 -3.79 -3.06 11.07
C SER A 250 -3.27 -3.30 12.49
N GLU A 251 -2.75 -2.25 13.10
CA GLU A 251 -2.31 -2.25 14.49
C GLU A 251 -3.34 -1.52 15.38
N LEU A 252 -3.53 -2.01 16.60
CA LEU A 252 -4.31 -1.36 17.65
C LEU A 252 -3.50 -1.40 18.94
N ARG A 253 -3.32 -0.23 19.56
CA ARG A 253 -2.66 -0.10 20.86
C ARG A 253 -3.63 0.57 21.82
N VAL A 254 -3.70 0.06 23.04
CA VAL A 254 -4.57 0.60 24.10
C VAL A 254 -3.74 0.75 25.36
N TRP A 255 -3.87 1.88 26.04
CA TRP A 255 -3.23 2.14 27.32
C TRP A 255 -4.08 3.09 28.17
N ALA A 256 -3.78 3.16 29.47
CA ALA A 256 -4.42 4.07 30.40
C ALA A 256 -3.46 5.21 30.77
N GLU A 257 -4.03 6.40 31.00
CA GLU A 257 -3.34 7.59 31.51
C GLU A 257 -4.23 8.25 32.57
N SER A 258 -3.63 8.97 33.52
CA SER A 258 -4.42 9.78 34.46
C SER A 258 -5.16 10.89 33.72
N CYS A 259 -6.42 11.13 34.08
CA CYS A 259 -7.23 12.17 33.44
C CYS A 259 -6.66 13.57 33.71
N LEU A 260 -6.20 14.26 32.66
CA LEU A 260 -5.67 15.63 32.74
C LEU A 260 -6.69 16.68 33.23
N ARG A 261 -7.97 16.35 33.14
CA ARG A 261 -9.09 17.25 33.46
C ARG A 261 -9.68 16.98 34.85
N SER A 262 -9.34 15.84 35.48
CA SER A 262 -9.81 15.50 36.81
C SER A 262 -8.84 16.07 37.85
N GLY A 263 -9.35 16.85 38.80
CA GLY A 263 -8.56 17.39 39.91
C GLY A 263 -8.17 16.33 40.96
N SER A 264 -8.73 15.12 40.86
CA SER A 264 -8.41 13.95 41.68
C SER A 264 -7.66 12.92 40.85
N SER A 265 -6.57 12.38 41.37
CA SER A 265 -5.68 11.40 40.72
C SER A 265 -6.33 10.06 40.35
N ASP A 266 -7.53 9.78 40.87
CA ASP A 266 -8.09 8.43 40.88
C ASP A 266 -8.96 8.13 39.65
N GLN A 267 -9.09 9.08 38.71
CA GLN A 267 -9.82 8.86 37.47
C GLN A 267 -8.87 8.66 36.30
N GLU A 268 -9.06 7.54 35.60
CA GLU A 268 -8.26 7.13 34.45
C GLU A 268 -8.98 7.42 33.13
N ASP A 269 -8.20 7.87 32.14
CA ASP A 269 -8.59 7.93 30.75
C ASP A 269 -7.96 6.74 30.01
N HIS A 270 -8.78 6.04 29.23
CA HIS A 270 -8.31 5.03 28.30
C HIS A 270 -8.08 5.65 26.93
N VAL A 271 -6.88 5.43 26.40
CA VAL A 271 -6.47 5.90 25.08
C VAL A 271 -6.30 4.70 24.17
N ALA A 272 -6.83 4.80 22.96
CA ALA A 272 -6.63 3.80 21.91
C ALA A 272 -6.11 4.47 20.65
N GLU A 273 -5.08 3.87 20.05
CA GLU A 273 -4.49 4.24 18.77
C GLU A 273 -4.73 3.10 17.78
N ALA A 274 -5.37 3.39 16.65
CA ALA A 274 -5.47 2.46 15.54
C ALA A 274 -4.74 3.01 14.33
N THR A 275 -3.84 2.21 13.77
CA THR A 275 -3.09 2.52 12.56
C THR A 275 -3.35 1.42 11.54
N MET A 276 -3.74 1.82 10.33
CA MET A 276 -4.14 0.91 9.26
C MET A 276 -3.41 1.30 7.97
N ILE A 277 -2.74 0.34 7.35
CA ILE A 277 -2.01 0.54 6.09
C ILE A 277 -2.71 -0.25 4.99
N GLY A 278 -2.91 0.36 3.83
CA GLY A 278 -3.51 -0.32 2.70
C GLY A 278 -3.28 0.40 1.39
N THR A 279 -3.50 -0.29 0.27
CA THR A 279 -3.43 0.32 -1.06
C THR A 279 -4.81 0.50 -1.62
N SER A 280 -5.09 1.75 -2.01
CA SER A 280 -6.27 2.07 -2.80
C SER A 280 -6.15 1.47 -4.19
N VAL A 281 -7.23 0.87 -4.68
CA VAL A 281 -7.31 0.22 -5.99
C VAL A 281 -8.47 0.77 -6.79
N ALA A 282 -8.28 0.86 -8.10
CA ALA A 282 -9.31 1.27 -9.05
C ALA A 282 -9.51 0.20 -10.12
N ARG A 283 -10.74 0.04 -10.59
CA ARG A 283 -11.03 -0.87 -11.69
C ARG A 283 -10.60 -0.25 -13.00
N PHE A 284 -9.95 -1.03 -13.86
CA PHE A 284 -9.63 -0.59 -15.21
C PHE A 284 -10.19 -1.56 -16.25
N HIS A 285 -10.51 -1.02 -17.41
CA HIS A 285 -11.01 -1.80 -18.54
C HIS A 285 -9.92 -1.87 -19.61
N VAL A 286 -9.44 -3.07 -19.88
CA VAL A 286 -8.65 -3.32 -21.09
C VAL A 286 -9.63 -3.32 -22.26
N ARG A 287 -9.50 -2.34 -23.16
CA ARG A 287 -10.13 -2.46 -24.48
C ARG A 287 -9.48 -3.65 -25.16
N LYS A 288 -10.19 -4.79 -25.24
CA LYS A 288 -9.81 -5.85 -26.16
C LYS A 288 -9.92 -5.27 -27.56
N GLU A 289 -8.79 -5.04 -28.21
CA GLU A 289 -8.80 -4.85 -29.65
C GLU A 289 -9.48 -6.09 -30.23
N PRO A 290 -10.55 -5.94 -31.04
CA PRO A 290 -11.20 -7.11 -31.63
C PRO A 290 -10.13 -7.94 -32.31
N PRO A 291 -10.10 -9.27 -32.11
CA PRO A 291 -9.10 -10.09 -32.75
C PRO A 291 -9.15 -9.77 -34.23
N ARG A 292 -8.04 -9.31 -34.79
CA ARG A 292 -7.92 -9.14 -36.24
C ARG A 292 -8.06 -10.55 -36.81
N THR A 293 -9.27 -10.90 -37.24
CA THR A 293 -9.47 -12.06 -38.08
C THR A 293 -8.64 -11.79 -39.33
N LEU A 294 -7.51 -12.47 -39.43
CA LEU A 294 -6.77 -12.50 -40.67
C LEU A 294 -7.75 -13.04 -41.72
N SER A 295 -8.10 -12.21 -42.72
CA SER A 295 -8.97 -12.61 -43.84
C SER A 295 -8.35 -13.74 -44.67
N VAL A 296 -7.05 -13.98 -44.46
CA VAL A 296 -6.27 -15.05 -45.05
C VAL A 296 -5.57 -15.77 -43.91
N MET A 297 -5.88 -17.04 -43.69
CA MET A 297 -5.02 -17.90 -42.88
C MET A 297 -3.73 -18.11 -43.69
N PRO A 298 -2.56 -17.60 -43.27
CA PRO A 298 -1.33 -17.87 -43.98
C PRO A 298 -1.04 -19.36 -43.83
N LEU A 299 -1.29 -20.12 -44.89
CA LEU A 299 -0.93 -21.54 -44.95
C LEU A 299 0.60 -21.71 -45.00
N GLY A 300 1.42 -20.67 -44.87
CA GLY A 300 2.86 -20.75 -45.12
C GLY A 300 3.16 -21.32 -46.51
N ASP A 301 4.42 -21.61 -46.79
CA ASP A 301 4.78 -22.35 -47.99
C ASP A 301 4.40 -23.83 -47.80
N ARG A 302 3.31 -24.24 -48.45
CA ARG A 302 2.81 -25.63 -48.41
C ARG A 302 3.87 -26.62 -48.89
N GLY A 303 4.67 -26.25 -49.89
CA GLY A 303 5.77 -27.07 -50.41
C GLY A 303 6.86 -27.29 -49.36
N VAL A 304 7.29 -26.24 -48.66
CA VAL A 304 8.28 -26.35 -47.58
C VAL A 304 7.80 -27.26 -46.44
N ARG A 305 6.52 -27.15 -46.06
CA ARG A 305 5.94 -28.00 -45.00
C ARG A 305 5.84 -29.47 -45.41
N LEU A 306 5.44 -29.73 -46.65
CA LEU A 306 5.38 -31.09 -47.17
C LEU A 306 6.76 -31.72 -47.31
N ARG A 307 7.77 -30.98 -47.80
CA ARG A 307 9.17 -31.46 -47.85
C ARG A 307 9.70 -31.78 -46.45
N LYS A 308 9.38 -30.96 -45.44
CA LYS A 308 9.77 -31.23 -44.04
C LYS A 308 9.09 -32.48 -43.48
N ARG A 309 7.80 -32.69 -43.79
CA ARG A 309 7.08 -33.93 -43.41
C ARG A 309 7.65 -35.15 -44.13
N LEU A 310 7.92 -35.05 -45.43
CA LEU A 310 8.54 -36.12 -46.20
C LEU A 310 9.91 -36.51 -45.62
N ALA A 311 10.76 -35.53 -45.28
CA ALA A 311 12.05 -35.78 -44.64
C ALA A 311 11.92 -36.48 -43.28
N THR A 312 10.87 -36.14 -42.51
CA THR A 312 10.58 -36.76 -41.21
C THR A 312 10.07 -38.20 -41.36
N VAL A 313 9.23 -38.45 -42.37
CA VAL A 313 8.75 -39.80 -42.69
C VAL A 313 9.91 -40.65 -43.23
N ALA A 314 10.75 -40.11 -44.11
CA ALA A 314 11.89 -40.80 -44.70
C ALA A 314 12.96 -41.21 -43.68
N SER A 315 13.16 -40.41 -42.63
CA SER A 315 14.14 -40.69 -41.57
C SER A 315 13.62 -41.64 -40.48
N SER A 316 12.33 -41.98 -40.50
CA SER A 316 11.75 -42.90 -39.54
C SER A 316 12.05 -44.37 -39.91
N PRO A 317 12.62 -45.19 -39.01
CA PRO A 317 12.79 -46.62 -39.23
C PRO A 317 11.46 -47.39 -39.32
N TYR A 318 10.34 -46.75 -38.99
CA TYR A 318 8.97 -47.30 -39.08
C TYR A 318 8.10 -46.52 -40.06
N ALA A 319 8.71 -45.91 -41.08
CA ALA A 319 8.00 -45.07 -42.05
C ALA A 319 6.84 -45.81 -42.73
N ASP A 320 5.65 -45.21 -42.69
CA ASP A 320 4.51 -45.69 -43.48
C ASP A 320 4.77 -45.43 -44.98
N ARG A 321 4.94 -46.51 -45.73
CA ARG A 321 5.18 -46.48 -47.18
C ARG A 321 4.02 -45.87 -47.98
N SER A 322 2.82 -45.84 -47.43
CA SER A 322 1.65 -45.22 -48.05
C SER A 322 1.67 -43.69 -47.84
N GLU A 323 1.99 -43.22 -46.63
CA GLU A 323 2.16 -41.80 -46.32
C GLU A 323 3.33 -41.19 -47.10
N TYR A 324 4.45 -41.91 -47.21
CA TYR A 324 5.59 -41.49 -48.03
C TYR A 324 5.20 -41.26 -49.50
N ARG A 325 4.53 -42.23 -50.13
CA ARG A 325 4.09 -42.13 -51.54
C ARG A 325 3.12 -40.98 -51.75
N ARG A 326 2.17 -40.80 -50.83
CA ARG A 326 1.22 -39.69 -50.86
C ARG A 326 1.94 -38.33 -50.78
N LEU A 327 2.90 -38.18 -49.87
CA LEU A 327 3.65 -36.93 -49.72
C LEU A 327 4.51 -36.61 -50.95
N VAL A 328 5.13 -37.62 -51.57
CA VAL A 328 5.88 -37.43 -52.84
C VAL A 328 4.95 -36.97 -53.95
N GLN A 329 3.78 -37.60 -54.08
CA GLN A 329 2.79 -37.23 -55.08
C GLN A 329 2.26 -35.79 -54.86
N GLU A 330 1.86 -35.45 -53.62
CA GLU A 330 1.41 -34.10 -53.29
C GLU A 330 2.49 -33.03 -53.51
N ILE A 331 3.78 -33.35 -53.32
CA ILE A 331 4.89 -32.43 -53.64
C ILE A 331 5.06 -32.28 -55.16
N SER A 332 4.90 -33.35 -55.93
CA SER A 332 4.98 -33.29 -57.40
C SER A 332 3.84 -32.49 -58.03
N GLU A 333 2.66 -32.52 -57.42
CA GLU A 333 1.49 -31.75 -57.84
C GLU A 333 1.57 -30.25 -57.46
N LEU A 334 2.52 -29.88 -56.59
CA LEU A 334 2.73 -28.48 -56.14
C LEU A 334 3.85 -27.75 -56.88
N ASN A 335 4.65 -28.45 -57.69
CA ASN A 335 5.64 -27.85 -58.57
C ASN A 335 5.04 -27.73 -59.99
N ASP A 336 4.75 -26.51 -60.43
CA ASP A 336 4.92 -26.16 -61.86
C ASP A 336 6.42 -26.01 -62.14
#